data_AF-A0A835I9H6-F1
#
_entry.id   AF-A0A835I9H6-F1
#
_cell.length_a   1.000
_cell.length_b   1.000
_cell.length_c   1.000
_cell.angle_alpha   90.00
_cell.angle_beta   90.00
_cell.angle_gamma   90.00
#
_symmetry.space_group_name_H-M   'P 1'
#
loop_
_entity.id
_entity.type
_entity.pdbx_description
1 polymer ?
#
loop_
_entity_poly.entity_id
_entity_poly.type
_entity_poly.pdbx_seq_one_letter_code
_entity_poly.pdbx_strand_id
1 'polypeptide(L)'
;MGESFNFIDLCEKSLCIIKQARNSNIVPIGTLRRGVCRHRAVLMKYLCDRMVPPIPCELVRGYLDFLPHAWNIIPVRRDDSWVRMVVDACCPTDIREETETVFLQVNPLFHFFLFSMLPVTTGAHYL
;
A
#
# COMPACT_ATOMS: atom_id res chain seq x y z
N MET A 1 -26.45 -7.30 2.10
CA MET A 1 -25.66 -8.53 2.28
C MET A 1 -24.85 -8.70 0.99
N GLY A 2 -23.78 -7.93 0.86
CA GLY A 2 -23.07 -7.76 -0.42
C GLY A 2 -22.02 -8.85 -0.60
N GLU A 3 -22.06 -9.53 -1.73
CA GLU A 3 -21.02 -10.45 -2.15
C GLU A 3 -19.68 -9.71 -2.13
N SER A 4 -18.83 -10.05 -1.16
CA SER A 4 -17.39 -9.85 -1.26
C SER A 4 -16.90 -10.71 -2.43
N PHE A 5 -17.14 -10.25 -3.66
CA PHE A 5 -16.35 -10.65 -4.82
C PHE A 5 -14.90 -10.62 -4.37
N ASN A 6 -14.22 -11.78 -4.36
CA ASN A 6 -12.96 -11.96 -3.65
C ASN A 6 -11.83 -11.16 -4.32
N PHE A 7 -11.81 -9.85 -4.07
CA PHE A 7 -10.91 -8.89 -4.69
C PHE A 7 -9.46 -9.22 -4.36
N ILE A 8 -9.22 -9.76 -3.16
CA ILE A 8 -7.92 -10.26 -2.72
C ILE A 8 -7.48 -11.43 -3.61
N ASP A 9 -8.33 -12.44 -3.79
CA ASP A 9 -8.04 -13.57 -4.68
C ASP A 9 -7.80 -13.14 -6.13
N LEU A 10 -8.55 -12.15 -6.64
CA LEU A 10 -8.29 -11.57 -7.97
C LEU A 10 -6.92 -10.87 -8.05
N CYS A 11 -6.51 -10.16 -6.98
CA CYS A 11 -5.18 -9.55 -6.91
C CYS A 11 -4.08 -10.61 -6.82
N GLU A 12 -4.28 -11.67 -6.05
CA GLU A 12 -3.34 -12.79 -5.92
C GLU A 12 -3.18 -13.54 -7.24
N LYS A 13 -4.28 -13.84 -7.92
CA LYS A 13 -4.27 -14.42 -9.27
C LYS A 13 -3.53 -13.52 -10.26
N SER A 14 -3.77 -12.21 -10.21
CA SER A 14 -3.05 -11.24 -11.07
C SER A 14 -1.54 -11.28 -10.81
N LEU A 15 -1.10 -11.37 -9.55
CA LEU A 15 0.32 -11.50 -9.21
C LEU A 15 0.89 -12.82 -9.72
N CYS A 16 0.16 -13.92 -9.53
CA CYS A 16 0.58 -15.25 -9.96
C CYS A 16 0.82 -15.31 -11.46
N ILE A 17 -0.11 -14.78 -12.26
CA ILE A 17 0.02 -14.72 -13.73
C ILE A 17 1.29 -13.96 -14.14
N ILE A 18 1.57 -12.81 -13.53
CA ILE A 18 2.76 -12.01 -13.88
C ILE A 18 4.04 -12.75 -13.48
N LYS A 19 4.08 -13.36 -12.29
CA LYS A 19 5.24 -14.11 -11.81
C LYS A 19 5.55 -15.31 -12.70
N GLN A 20 4.52 -16.08 -13.08
CA GLN A 20 4.63 -17.21 -13.99
C GLN A 20 5.10 -16.78 -15.38
N ALA A 21 4.48 -15.75 -15.96
CA ALA A 21 4.84 -15.23 -17.28
C ALA A 21 6.30 -14.74 -17.36
N ARG A 22 6.85 -14.26 -16.24
CA ARG A 22 8.23 -13.75 -16.16
C ARG A 22 9.24 -14.77 -15.63
N ASN A 23 8.77 -15.94 -15.18
CA ASN A 23 9.57 -16.89 -14.42
C ASN A 23 10.39 -16.22 -13.29
N SER A 24 9.74 -15.33 -12.53
CA SER A 24 10.40 -14.50 -11.52
C SER A 24 9.44 -14.11 -10.40
N ASN A 25 9.95 -14.00 -9.18
CA ASN A 25 9.19 -13.47 -8.04
C ASN A 25 9.07 -11.94 -8.04
N ILE A 26 9.82 -11.25 -8.92
CA ILE A 26 9.78 -9.80 -9.07
C ILE A 26 8.61 -9.43 -9.99
N VAL A 27 7.67 -8.64 -9.45
CA VAL A 27 6.55 -8.08 -10.20
C VAL A 27 6.80 -6.59 -10.41
N PRO A 28 7.07 -6.13 -11.64
CA PRO A 28 7.21 -4.71 -11.91
C PRO A 28 5.90 -3.99 -11.62
N ILE A 29 5.92 -2.95 -10.79
CA ILE A 29 4.70 -2.31 -10.27
C ILE A 29 3.79 -1.78 -11.39
N GLY A 30 4.36 -1.27 -12.48
CA GLY A 30 3.60 -0.78 -13.64
C GLY A 30 2.89 -1.87 -14.47
N THR A 31 3.16 -3.15 -14.21
CA THR A 31 2.48 -4.28 -14.89
C THR A 31 1.22 -4.75 -14.15
N LEU A 32 1.03 -4.32 -12.90
CA LEU A 32 -0.11 -4.69 -12.08
C LEU A 32 -1.35 -3.88 -12.48
N ARG A 33 -2.33 -4.56 -13.09
CA ARG A 33 -3.66 -3.97 -13.35
C ARG A 33 -4.55 -3.96 -12.10
N ARG A 34 -4.38 -4.95 -11.22
CA ARG A 34 -5.13 -5.11 -9.98
C ARG A 34 -4.14 -5.41 -8.85
N GLY A 35 -4.25 -4.67 -7.75
CA GLY A 35 -3.39 -4.85 -6.59
C GLY A 35 -4.06 -4.31 -5.33
N VAL A 36 -3.68 -4.92 -4.20
CA VAL A 36 -4.03 -4.46 -2.85
C VAL A 36 -3.34 -3.14 -2.47
N CYS A 37 -3.69 -2.58 -1.31
CA CYS A 37 -3.22 -1.29 -0.80
C CYS A 37 -1.72 -1.01 -0.96
N ARG A 38 -0.86 -1.95 -0.54
CA ARG A 38 0.61 -1.81 -0.68
C ARG A 38 1.08 -1.57 -2.11
N HIS A 39 0.47 -2.22 -3.10
CA HIS A 39 0.86 -2.03 -4.50
C HIS A 39 0.45 -0.64 -4.99
N ARG A 40 -0.77 -0.22 -4.63
CA ARG A 40 -1.32 1.08 -5.01
C ARG A 40 -0.54 2.23 -4.37
N ALA A 41 -0.23 2.14 -3.08
CA ALA A 41 0.53 3.16 -2.36
C ALA A 41 1.98 3.28 -2.86
N VAL A 42 2.63 2.15 -3.21
CA VAL A 42 3.96 2.15 -3.84
C VAL A 42 3.92 2.77 -5.23
N LEU A 43 2.90 2.45 -6.03
CA LEU A 43 2.74 3.04 -7.36
C LEU A 43 2.55 4.55 -7.28
N MET A 44 1.69 5.03 -6.37
CA MET A 44 1.47 6.46 -6.12
C MET A 44 2.78 7.17 -5.75
N LYS A 45 3.52 6.63 -4.78
CA LYS A 45 4.83 7.17 -4.38
C LYS A 45 5.79 7.27 -5.57
N TYR A 46 5.91 6.20 -6.35
CA TYR A 46 6.75 6.17 -7.54
C TYR A 46 6.33 7.23 -8.57
N LEU A 47 5.03 7.41 -8.81
CA LEU A 47 4.53 8.42 -9.74
C LEU A 47 4.85 9.83 -9.24
N CYS A 48 4.60 10.13 -7.96
CA CYS A 48 4.91 11.42 -7.35
C CYS A 48 6.41 11.78 -7.46
N ASP A 49 7.30 10.81 -7.26
CA ASP A 49 8.75 11.00 -7.38
C ASP A 49 9.22 11.28 -8.82
N ARG A 50 8.42 10.90 -9.82
CA ARG A 50 8.73 11.09 -11.25
C ARG A 50 8.05 12.30 -11.87
N MET A 51 7.17 12.98 -11.14
CA MET A 51 6.58 14.25 -11.60
C MET A 51 7.65 15.34 -11.71
N VAL A 52 7.38 16.34 -12.55
CA VAL A 52 8.23 17.53 -12.69
C VAL A 52 7.35 18.77 -12.46
N PRO A 53 7.50 19.48 -11.32
CA PRO A 53 8.38 19.16 -10.19
C PRO A 53 7.92 17.90 -9.41
N PRO A 54 8.82 17.22 -8.68
CA PRO A 54 8.43 16.09 -7.83
C PRO A 54 7.41 16.51 -6.79
N ILE A 55 6.40 15.66 -6.57
CA ILE A 55 5.38 15.89 -5.54
C ILE A 55 5.89 15.25 -4.25
N PRO A 56 6.04 16.00 -3.14
CA PRO A 56 6.34 15.41 -1.83
C PRO A 56 5.27 14.37 -1.48
N CYS A 57 5.71 13.14 -1.22
CA CYS A 57 4.83 12.01 -0.99
C CYS A 57 5.54 11.03 -0.06
N GLU A 58 4.95 10.75 1.09
CA GLU A 58 5.43 9.75 2.03
C GLU A 58 4.67 8.44 1.81
N LEU A 59 5.35 7.30 1.97
CA LEU A 59 4.73 5.99 1.95
C LEU A 59 4.57 5.52 3.40
N VAL A 60 3.34 5.28 3.84
CA VAL A 60 3.02 4.90 5.22
C VAL A 60 2.37 3.53 5.25
N ARG A 61 2.70 2.75 6.28
CA ARG A 61 2.08 1.46 6.59
C ARG A 61 1.73 1.43 8.07
N GLY A 62 0.54 0.96 8.39
CA GLY A 62 0.06 0.89 9.77
C GLY A 62 -1.40 0.46 9.81
N TYR A 63 -2.13 0.94 10.81
CA TYR A 63 -3.58 0.75 10.91
C TYR A 63 -4.30 2.04 10.53
N LEU A 64 -4.98 2.04 9.39
CA LEU A 64 -5.86 3.14 8.96
C LEU A 64 -7.30 2.74 9.32
N ASP A 65 -7.97 3.56 10.13
CA ASP A 65 -9.31 3.25 10.68
C ASP A 65 -9.39 1.84 11.29
N PHE A 66 -8.37 1.46 12.07
CA PHE A 66 -8.23 0.16 12.73
C PHE A 66 -7.99 -1.05 11.81
N LEU A 67 -7.74 -0.85 10.51
CA LEU A 67 -7.42 -1.92 9.56
C LEU A 67 -5.97 -1.85 9.06
N PRO A 68 -5.24 -2.99 8.98
CA PRO A 68 -3.90 -3.02 8.40
C PRO A 68 -3.91 -2.50 6.96
N HIS A 69 -3.20 -1.41 6.70
CA HIS A 69 -3.26 -0.71 5.44
C HIS A 69 -1.93 -0.07 5.04
N ALA A 70 -1.86 0.39 3.80
CA ALA A 70 -0.77 1.21 3.29
C ALA A 70 -1.36 2.36 2.45
N TRP A 71 -0.91 3.58 2.74
CA TRP A 71 -1.41 4.81 2.14
C TRP A 71 -0.27 5.79 1.93
N ASN A 72 -0.58 6.96 1.38
CA ASN A 72 0.38 8.03 1.19
C ASN A 72 0.03 9.25 2.03
N ILE A 73 1.05 10.03 2.39
CA ILE A 73 0.86 11.36 2.98
C ILE A 73 1.48 12.39 2.05
N ILE A 74 0.70 13.40 1.70
CA ILE A 74 1.11 14.51 0.84
C ILE A 74 0.99 15.81 1.65
N PRO A 75 2.10 16.51 1.94
CA PRO A 75 2.02 17.83 2.52
C PRO A 75 1.50 18.83 1.48
N VAL A 76 0.48 19.58 1.85
CA VAL A 76 -0.15 20.61 1.03
C VAL A 76 -0.07 21.93 1.79
N ARG A 77 0.26 23.01 1.09
CA ARG A 77 0.22 24.34 1.67
C ARG A 77 -1.22 24.83 1.70
N ARG A 78 -1.74 25.11 2.90
CA ARG A 78 -3.01 25.80 3.11
C ARG A 78 -2.70 27.10 3.85
N ASP A 79 -2.97 28.22 3.19
CA ASP A 79 -2.60 29.56 3.66
C ASP A 79 -1.09 29.65 3.96
N ASP A 80 -0.74 29.93 5.23
CA ASP A 80 0.63 30.03 5.73
C ASP A 80 1.09 28.77 6.50
N SER A 81 0.36 27.67 6.37
CA SER A 81 0.65 26.41 7.07
C SER A 81 0.82 25.23 6.11
N TRP A 82 1.62 24.26 6.52
CA TRP A 82 1.71 22.96 5.85
C TRP A 82 0.79 21.97 6.55
N VAL A 83 -0.17 21.43 5.79
CA VAL A 83 -1.11 20.42 6.27
C VAL A 83 -0.76 19.09 5.64
N ARG A 84 -0.73 18.03 6.44
CA ARG A 84 -0.44 16.68 5.98
C ARG A 84 -1.76 16.03 5.55
N MET A 85 -1.87 15.69 4.27
CA MET A 85 -3.07 15.05 3.71
C MET A 85 -2.84 13.55 3.59
N VAL A 86 -3.72 12.76 4.21
CA VAL A 86 -3.83 11.32 3.98
C VAL A 86 -4.49 11.09 2.62
N VAL A 87 -3.82 10.32 1.77
CA VAL A 87 -4.29 9.93 0.44
C VAL A 87 -4.27 8.42 0.33
N ASP A 88 -5.45 7.81 0.30
CA ASP A 88 -5.59 6.37 0.09
C ASP A 88 -5.81 6.04 -1.39
N ALA A 89 -4.81 5.43 -2.03
CA ALA A 89 -4.93 5.00 -3.41
C ALA A 89 -5.93 3.84 -3.63
N CYS A 90 -6.41 3.17 -2.59
CA CYS A 90 -7.56 2.25 -2.66
C CYS A 90 -8.89 2.98 -2.76
N CYS A 91 -8.98 4.17 -2.15
CA CYS A 91 -10.17 5.01 -2.09
C CYS A 91 -9.80 6.43 -2.57
N PRO A 92 -9.56 6.64 -3.88
CA PRO A 92 -8.98 7.88 -4.39
C PRO A 92 -9.83 9.14 -4.15
N THR A 93 -11.12 8.97 -3.82
CA THR A 93 -12.03 10.05 -3.44
C THR A 93 -11.98 10.40 -1.95
N ASP A 94 -11.30 9.59 -1.14
CA ASP A 94 -11.12 9.81 0.30
C ASP A 94 -9.75 10.46 0.56
N ILE A 95 -9.76 11.80 0.56
CA ILE A 95 -8.59 12.63 0.88
C ILE A 95 -8.95 13.46 2.10
N ARG A 96 -8.20 13.29 3.18
CA ARG A 96 -8.48 13.92 4.47
C ARG A 96 -7.21 14.38 5.17
N GLU A 97 -7.35 15.33 6.08
CA GLU A 97 -6.23 15.79 6.90
C GLU A 97 -5.78 14.69 7.87
N GLU A 98 -4.48 14.64 8.12
CA GLU A 98 -3.88 13.75 9.12
C GLU A 98 -4.36 14.17 10.52
N THR A 99 -5.06 13.28 11.24
CA THR A 99 -5.49 13.50 12.63
C THR A 99 -5.01 12.37 13.54
N GLU A 100 -4.87 12.63 14.84
CA GLU A 100 -4.33 11.65 15.80
C GLU A 100 -5.13 10.34 15.88
N THR A 101 -6.43 10.37 15.57
CA THR A 101 -7.31 9.19 15.59
C THR A 101 -7.05 8.21 14.44
N VAL A 102 -6.19 8.57 13.48
CA VAL A 102 -5.99 7.82 12.24
C VAL A 102 -4.81 6.83 12.36
N PHE A 103 -4.07 6.78 13.49
CA PHE A 103 -2.79 6.07 13.55
C PHE A 103 -2.56 5.19 14.79
N LEU A 104 -2.32 3.91 14.53
CA LEU A 104 -1.27 3.15 15.23
C LEU A 104 -0.15 2.89 14.21
N GLN A 105 0.86 3.77 14.20
CA GLN A 105 2.04 3.59 13.36
C GLN A 105 2.86 2.43 13.93
N VAL A 106 2.85 1.30 13.23
CA VAL A 106 3.81 0.23 13.53
C VAL A 106 5.16 0.70 12.99
N ASN A 107 6.09 1.03 13.90
CA ASN A 107 7.43 1.53 13.60
C ASN A 107 8.07 0.88 12.34
N PRO A 108 8.51 1.65 11.34
CA PRO A 108 8.85 1.14 10.01
C PRO A 108 10.24 0.46 9.91
N LEU A 109 11.01 0.32 10.98
CA LEU A 109 12.41 -0.12 10.88
C LEU A 109 12.68 -1.63 11.02
N PHE A 110 11.70 -2.49 11.34
CA PHE A 110 12.02 -3.90 11.63
C PHE A 110 11.29 -4.97 10.81
N HIS A 111 10.26 -4.64 10.03
CA HIS A 111 9.39 -5.69 9.46
C HIS A 111 9.31 -5.75 7.92
N PHE A 112 9.99 -4.85 7.20
CA PHE A 112 10.05 -4.91 5.74
C PHE A 112 10.97 -6.02 5.20
N PHE A 113 11.88 -6.55 6.03
CA PHE A 113 12.79 -7.62 5.63
C PHE A 113 12.28 -9.05 5.89
N LEU A 114 11.29 -9.25 6.77
CA LEU A 114 10.91 -10.61 7.18
C LEU A 114 9.75 -11.21 6.37
N PHE A 115 8.75 -10.43 5.96
CA PHE A 115 7.55 -10.99 5.31
C PHE A 115 7.68 -11.24 3.80
N SER A 116 8.70 -10.72 3.14
CA SER A 116 8.98 -10.99 1.72
C SER A 116 9.91 -12.20 1.51
N MET A 117 10.47 -12.78 2.58
CA MET A 117 11.42 -13.90 2.51
C MET A 117 10.92 -15.22 3.12
N LEU A 118 9.69 -15.28 3.66
CA LEU A 118 9.14 -16.56 4.11
C LEU A 118 8.41 -17.25 2.95
N PRO A 119 8.91 -18.39 2.44
CA PRO A 119 8.13 -19.24 1.55
C PRO A 119 6.90 -19.74 2.32
N VAL A 120 5.73 -19.67 1.67
CA VAL A 120 4.54 -20.40 2.10
C VAL A 120 4.82 -21.88 1.88
N THR A 121 5.49 -22.52 2.83
CA THR A 121 5.54 -23.98 2.93
C THR A 121 5.63 -24.39 4.38
N THR A 122 4.92 -25.47 4.68
CA THR A 122 4.88 -26.28 5.90
C THR A 122 4.15 -25.68 7.10
N GLY A 123 2.97 -26.25 7.35
CA GLY A 123 2.30 -26.15 8.64
C GLY A 123 3.11 -26.79 9.75
N ALA A 124 2.87 -26.31 10.96
CA ALA A 124 3.19 -27.01 12.18
C ALA A 124 2.18 -26.58 13.25
N HIS A 125 1.64 -27.60 13.90
CA HIS A 125 0.73 -27.55 15.02
C HIS A 125 1.30 -26.72 16.18
N TYR A 126 0.43 -26.03 16.90
CA TYR A 126 0.66 -25.77 18.33
C TYR A 126 -0.61 -26.12 19.10
N LEU A 127 -0.40 -26.99 20.09
CA LEU A 127 -1.29 -27.31 21.21
C LEU A 127 -1.69 -26.05 21.97
#